data_AF-A0A9J7IQ93-F1
#
_entry.id   AF-A0A9J7IQ93-F1
#
_cell.length_a   1.000
_cell.length_b   1.000
_cell.length_c   1.000
_cell.angle_alpha   90.00
_cell.angle_beta   90.00
_cell.angle_gamma   90.00
#
_symmetry.space_group_name_H-M   'P 1'
#
loop_
_entity.id
_entity.type
_entity.pdbx_description
1 polymer ?
#
loop_
_entity_poly.entity_id
_entity_poly.type
_entity_poly.pdbx_seq_one_letter_code
_entity_poly.pdbx_strand_id
1 'polypeptide(L)'
;MHSKTILPLMLISLFKLYYCVEDVIPPPGSTFYFAYGSNLLTKRLHLNNPSAVFYSIAKLADYRLDFNYQMEAWQGAVATIVEDKDAHVWGTVWTMDTDQLHYLDDQEGVAIGLYYAKNVTVTTPSGQQLVARTYIETKNPEKAANGTDIPMERRPSNTYLEVIALGAIESHLPADYIGYIFSFPTNGKMASKTRREELGYPF
;
A
#
# COMPACT_ATOMS: atom_id res chain seq x y z
N MET A 1 -68.57 -7.73 24.60
CA MET A 1 -67.30 -6.96 24.71
C MET A 1 -66.19 -7.94 25.05
N HIS A 2 -65.31 -8.23 24.10
CA HIS A 2 -64.14 -9.09 24.28
C HIS A 2 -62.90 -8.27 23.91
N SER A 3 -61.95 -8.14 24.84
CA SER A 3 -60.58 -7.68 24.57
C SER A 3 -59.69 -8.39 25.60
N LYS A 4 -59.13 -9.55 25.24
CA LYS A 4 -57.83 -9.77 24.55
C LYS A 4 -56.62 -9.57 25.48
N THR A 5 -56.22 -10.70 26.06
CA THR A 5 -54.89 -11.34 26.03
C THR A 5 -53.63 -10.51 26.33
N ILE A 6 -52.89 -10.97 27.34
CA ILE A 6 -51.50 -10.66 27.68
C ILE A 6 -50.57 -11.64 26.94
N LEU A 7 -49.46 -11.17 26.33
CA LEU A 7 -48.06 -11.63 26.50
C LEU A 7 -47.09 -10.86 25.54
N PRO A 8 -45.75 -10.88 25.76
CA PRO A 8 -44.88 -9.71 25.78
C PRO A 8 -43.71 -9.87 24.77
N LEU A 9 -42.53 -9.30 25.07
CA LEU A 9 -41.24 -9.42 24.36
C LEU A 9 -41.05 -8.49 23.14
N MET A 10 -40.46 -7.33 23.42
CA MET A 10 -39.34 -6.85 22.61
C MET A 10 -38.12 -6.65 23.51
N LEU A 11 -37.55 -7.77 23.95
CA LEU A 11 -36.12 -7.85 24.27
C LEU A 11 -35.40 -8.11 22.94
N ILE A 12 -35.34 -7.12 22.05
CA ILE A 12 -34.28 -7.12 21.04
C ILE A 12 -33.09 -6.50 21.74
N SER A 13 -32.44 -7.41 22.46
CA SER A 13 -31.11 -7.29 23.00
C SER A 13 -30.25 -6.37 22.14
N LEU A 14 -29.81 -5.26 22.74
CA LEU A 14 -28.79 -4.33 22.27
C LEU A 14 -27.42 -5.04 22.17
N PHE A 15 -27.36 -6.23 21.56
CA PHE A 15 -26.14 -6.75 20.96
C PHE A 15 -25.93 -5.98 19.65
N LYS A 16 -25.61 -4.68 19.80
CA LYS A 16 -24.57 -4.13 18.93
C LYS A 16 -23.38 -5.03 19.18
N LEU A 17 -23.14 -5.94 18.24
CA LEU A 17 -21.89 -6.64 18.04
C LEU A 17 -20.76 -5.61 18.21
N TYR A 18 -20.27 -5.48 19.44
CA TYR A 18 -18.87 -5.19 19.69
C TYR A 18 -18.17 -6.48 19.26
N TYR A 19 -18.03 -6.69 17.95
CA TYR A 19 -16.91 -7.49 17.49
C TYR A 19 -15.70 -6.71 17.95
N CYS A 20 -15.06 -7.20 19.02
CA CYS A 20 -13.67 -6.89 19.25
C CYS A 20 -12.99 -7.29 17.95
N VAL A 21 -12.53 -6.31 17.17
CA VAL A 21 -11.71 -6.59 16.00
C VAL A 21 -10.45 -7.19 16.58
N GLU A 22 -10.38 -8.52 16.65
CA GLU A 22 -9.14 -9.19 17.00
C GLU A 22 -8.14 -8.82 15.90
N ASP A 23 -7.03 -8.22 16.30
CA ASP A 23 -5.93 -7.96 15.39
C ASP A 23 -5.52 -9.28 14.75
N VAL A 24 -5.60 -9.36 13.43
CA VAL A 24 -5.16 -10.57 12.74
C VAL A 24 -3.64 -10.60 12.80
N ILE A 25 -3.10 -11.68 13.38
CA ILE A 25 -1.66 -11.88 13.52
C ILE A 25 -1.20 -12.77 12.36
N PRO A 26 -0.05 -12.46 11.73
CA PRO A 26 0.54 -13.33 10.72
C PRO A 26 0.94 -14.70 11.30
N PRO A 27 1.16 -15.73 10.47
CA PRO A 27 1.66 -17.03 10.92
C PRO A 27 2.95 -16.90 11.74
N PRO A 28 3.23 -17.84 12.68
CA PRO A 28 4.49 -17.85 13.41
C PRO A 28 5.70 -17.81 12.48
N GLY A 29 6.67 -16.95 12.77
CA GLY A 29 7.84 -16.72 11.92
C GLY A 29 7.58 -15.80 10.72
N SER A 30 6.38 -15.25 10.56
CA SER A 30 6.05 -14.32 9.48
C SER A 30 5.61 -12.95 9.98
N THR A 31 5.68 -11.96 9.10
CA THR A 31 5.11 -10.62 9.31
C THR A 31 4.25 -10.19 8.14
N PHE A 32 3.32 -9.25 8.36
CA PHE A 32 2.62 -8.57 7.28
C PHE A 32 3.43 -7.39 6.76
N TYR A 33 3.51 -7.27 5.44
CA TYR A 33 4.15 -6.16 4.74
C TYR A 33 3.12 -5.45 3.84
N PHE A 34 2.91 -4.16 4.06
CA PHE A 34 2.04 -3.32 3.26
C PHE A 34 2.83 -2.57 2.18
N ALA A 35 2.58 -2.92 0.91
CA ALA A 35 3.17 -2.31 -0.26
C ALA A 35 2.19 -1.32 -0.91
N TYR A 36 2.68 -0.14 -1.28
CA TYR A 36 1.91 0.91 -1.96
C TYR A 36 2.58 1.47 -3.23
N GLY A 37 3.85 1.10 -3.47
CA GLY A 37 4.66 1.53 -4.62
C GLY A 37 4.90 0.39 -5.60
N SER A 38 6.11 0.28 -6.17
CA SER A 38 6.39 -0.74 -7.21
C SER A 38 6.22 -2.19 -6.74
N ASN A 39 6.28 -2.43 -5.42
CA ASN A 39 6.03 -3.75 -4.82
C ASN A 39 4.54 -4.14 -4.81
N LEU A 40 3.64 -3.30 -5.35
CA LEU A 40 2.28 -3.73 -5.69
C LEU A 40 2.30 -4.85 -6.75
N LEU A 41 3.25 -4.80 -7.69
CA LEU A 41 3.36 -5.79 -8.76
C LEU A 41 4.11 -7.02 -8.26
N THR A 42 3.47 -8.19 -8.32
CA THR A 42 4.02 -9.47 -7.85
C THR A 42 5.40 -9.74 -8.44
N LYS A 43 5.53 -9.61 -9.77
CA LYS A 43 6.80 -9.82 -10.48
C LYS A 43 7.92 -8.93 -9.94
N ARG A 44 7.64 -7.66 -9.61
CA ARG A 44 8.64 -6.74 -9.09
C ARG A 44 9.07 -7.13 -7.68
N LEU A 45 8.12 -7.45 -6.80
CA LEU A 45 8.41 -7.85 -5.42
C LEU A 45 9.24 -9.13 -5.37
N HIS A 46 8.86 -10.13 -6.18
CA HIS A 46 9.50 -11.45 -6.22
C HIS A 46 10.93 -11.46 -6.78
N LEU A 47 11.39 -10.40 -7.44
CA LEU A 47 12.80 -10.29 -7.85
C LEU A 47 13.76 -10.45 -6.67
N ASN A 48 13.40 -9.88 -5.51
CA ASN A 48 14.24 -9.91 -4.30
C ASN A 48 13.55 -10.65 -3.14
N ASN A 49 12.24 -10.93 -3.24
CA ASN A 49 11.46 -11.55 -2.18
C ASN A 49 10.59 -12.70 -2.73
N PRO A 50 11.19 -13.77 -3.28
CA PRO A 50 10.45 -14.81 -4.01
C PRO A 50 9.48 -15.64 -3.15
N SER A 51 9.64 -15.60 -1.82
CA SER A 51 8.77 -16.27 -0.86
C SER A 51 7.52 -15.47 -0.48
N ALA A 52 7.43 -14.20 -0.89
CA ALA A 52 6.33 -13.32 -0.49
C ALA A 52 4.99 -13.87 -0.97
N VAL A 53 4.04 -14.06 -0.05
CA VAL A 53 2.71 -14.59 -0.37
C VAL A 53 1.68 -13.47 -0.26
N PHE A 54 0.92 -13.24 -1.33
CA PHE A 54 -0.18 -12.28 -1.32
C PHE A 54 -1.21 -12.68 -0.25
N TYR A 55 -1.59 -11.74 0.61
CA TYR A 55 -2.58 -11.96 1.66
C TYR A 55 -3.91 -11.28 1.33
N SER A 56 -3.90 -9.97 1.13
CA SER A 56 -5.11 -9.19 0.85
C SER A 56 -4.76 -7.81 0.28
N ILE A 57 -5.74 -7.12 -0.29
CA ILE A 57 -5.65 -5.67 -0.45
C ILE A 57 -6.05 -5.00 0.87
N ALA A 58 -5.52 -3.81 1.14
CA ALA A 58 -5.91 -3.06 2.33
C ALA A 58 -5.83 -1.55 2.11
N LYS A 59 -6.57 -0.82 2.92
CA LYS A 59 -6.61 0.63 2.97
C LYS A 59 -5.88 1.13 4.21
N LEU A 60 -4.94 2.03 4.02
CA LEU A 60 -4.31 2.83 5.06
C LEU A 60 -4.98 4.21 5.11
N ALA A 61 -5.61 4.54 6.24
CA ALA A 61 -6.28 5.82 6.45
C ALA A 61 -5.32 6.90 6.97
N ASP A 62 -5.61 8.18 6.68
CA ASP A 62 -4.85 9.36 7.09
C ASP A 62 -3.41 9.42 6.53
N TYR A 63 -3.21 8.84 5.34
CA TYR A 63 -1.98 8.96 4.54
C TYR A 63 -2.33 9.28 3.09
N ARG A 64 -1.46 10.02 2.40
CA ARG A 64 -1.49 10.18 0.95
C ARG A 64 -0.31 9.48 0.30
N LEU A 65 -0.52 8.97 -0.92
CA LEU A 65 0.56 8.58 -1.83
C LEU A 65 1.25 9.85 -2.34
N ASP A 66 2.57 9.84 -2.38
CA ASP A 66 3.38 10.93 -2.92
C ASP A 66 4.66 10.37 -3.57
N PHE A 67 5.47 11.23 -4.19
CA PHE A 67 6.73 10.88 -4.83
C PHE A 67 7.79 11.93 -4.49
N ASN A 68 9.02 11.49 -4.25
CA ASN A 68 10.06 12.42 -3.80
C ASN A 68 11.49 12.04 -4.23
N TYR A 69 12.03 10.91 -3.78
CA TYR A 69 13.45 10.62 -4.03
C TYR A 69 13.73 10.10 -5.45
N GLN A 70 14.68 10.71 -6.17
CA GLN A 70 15.09 10.27 -7.50
C GLN A 70 15.95 9.00 -7.44
N MET A 71 15.49 7.93 -8.09
CA MET A 71 16.19 6.65 -8.13
C MET A 71 16.71 6.34 -9.52
N GLU A 72 18.02 6.10 -9.64
CA GLU A 72 18.70 5.89 -10.93
C GLU A 72 18.12 4.70 -11.71
N ALA A 73 17.81 3.59 -11.04
CA ALA A 73 17.20 2.42 -11.68
C ALA A 73 15.84 2.74 -12.31
N TRP A 74 15.10 3.68 -11.72
CA TRP A 74 13.79 4.10 -12.20
C TRP A 74 13.82 5.33 -13.09
N GLN A 75 14.92 6.09 -13.12
CA GLN A 75 15.04 7.37 -13.84
C GLN A 75 13.90 8.34 -13.48
N GLY A 76 13.47 8.31 -12.22
CA GLY A 76 12.34 9.08 -11.72
C GLY A 76 12.19 8.97 -10.21
N ALA A 77 11.28 9.77 -9.67
CA ALA A 77 11.00 9.75 -8.24
C ALA A 77 10.28 8.46 -7.84
N VAL A 78 10.68 7.88 -6.71
CA VAL A 78 10.02 6.71 -6.11
C VAL A 78 8.90 7.12 -5.16
N ALA A 79 8.00 6.18 -4.90
CA ALA A 79 6.80 6.41 -4.11
C ALA A 79 7.12 6.50 -2.62
N THR A 80 6.41 7.37 -1.91
CA THR A 80 6.37 7.43 -0.45
C THR A 80 4.93 7.61 0.02
N ILE A 81 4.69 7.46 1.32
CA ILE A 81 3.42 7.84 1.95
C ILE A 81 3.67 8.89 3.01
N VAL A 82 2.80 9.88 3.08
CA VAL A 82 2.93 10.98 4.04
C VAL A 82 1.62 11.13 4.78
N GLU A 83 1.68 11.32 6.09
CA GLU A 83 0.51 11.58 6.91
C GLU A 83 -0.28 12.76 6.34
N ASP A 84 -1.57 12.56 6.15
CA ASP A 84 -2.48 13.53 5.55
C ASP A 84 -3.91 13.20 5.98
N LYS A 85 -4.46 14.03 6.86
CA LYS A 85 -5.78 13.85 7.47
C LYS A 85 -6.83 13.64 6.37
N ASP A 86 -7.67 12.62 6.54
CA ASP A 86 -8.79 12.27 5.64
C ASP A 86 -8.38 11.76 4.25
N ALA A 87 -7.08 11.72 3.94
CA ALA A 87 -6.55 11.01 2.79
C ALA A 87 -6.49 9.50 3.06
N HIS A 88 -6.23 8.72 2.02
CA HIS A 88 -5.95 7.30 2.17
C HIS A 88 -5.09 6.74 1.05
N VAL A 89 -4.47 5.60 1.34
CA VAL A 89 -3.66 4.81 0.41
C VAL A 89 -4.22 3.40 0.36
N TRP A 90 -4.59 2.93 -0.82
CA TRP A 90 -4.78 1.50 -1.06
C TRP A 90 -3.47 0.86 -1.45
N GLY A 91 -3.28 -0.37 -0.99
CA GLY A 91 -2.12 -1.17 -1.31
C GLY A 91 -2.37 -2.66 -1.10
N THR A 92 -1.30 -3.44 -1.21
CA THR A 92 -1.33 -4.89 -1.02
C THR A 92 -0.62 -5.27 0.27
N VAL A 93 -1.16 -6.28 0.94
CA VAL A 93 -0.59 -6.90 2.12
C VAL A 93 -0.02 -8.24 1.71
N TRP A 94 1.24 -8.45 2.06
CA TRP A 94 2.01 -9.66 1.82
C TRP A 94 2.37 -10.31 3.15
N THR A 95 2.38 -11.63 3.18
CA THR A 95 3.01 -12.39 4.25
C THR A 95 4.47 -12.60 3.88
N MET A 96 5.38 -12.18 4.76
CA MET A 96 6.83 -12.23 4.59
C MET A 96 7.45 -13.10 5.67
N ASP A 97 8.46 -13.88 5.34
CA ASP A 97 9.30 -14.55 6.33
C ASP A 97 10.09 -13.49 7.13
N THR A 98 10.04 -13.59 8.45
CA THR A 98 10.72 -12.64 9.36
C THR A 98 12.23 -12.70 9.16
N ASP A 99 12.78 -13.89 8.89
CA ASP A 99 14.22 -14.07 8.68
C ASP A 99 14.69 -13.42 7.37
N GLN A 100 13.78 -13.15 6.44
CA GLN A 100 14.06 -12.54 5.14
C GLN A 100 13.80 -11.03 5.10
N LEU A 101 13.34 -10.42 6.20
CA LEU A 101 13.04 -8.98 6.24
C LEU A 101 14.24 -8.09 5.95
N HIS A 102 15.45 -8.56 6.24
CA HIS A 102 16.68 -7.82 5.94
C HIS A 102 16.86 -7.57 4.44
N TYR A 103 16.43 -8.49 3.56
CA TYR A 103 16.46 -8.25 2.10
C TYR A 103 15.55 -7.10 1.69
N LEU A 104 14.41 -6.95 2.36
CA LEU A 104 13.49 -5.86 2.12
C LEU A 104 14.04 -4.55 2.70
N ASP A 105 14.63 -4.56 3.89
CA ASP A 105 15.32 -3.40 4.47
C ASP A 105 16.46 -2.89 3.58
N ASP A 106 17.26 -3.81 3.03
CA ASP A 106 18.34 -3.50 2.10
C ASP A 106 17.80 -2.91 0.78
N GLN A 107 16.71 -3.48 0.25
CA GLN A 107 16.06 -2.99 -0.96
C GLN A 107 15.54 -1.55 -0.78
N GLU A 108 14.92 -1.26 0.36
CA GLU A 108 14.35 0.06 0.66
C GLU A 108 15.42 1.02 1.23
N GLY A 109 16.69 0.62 1.28
CA GLY A 109 17.81 1.49 1.66
C GLY A 109 17.74 1.98 3.11
N VAL A 110 17.25 1.15 4.04
CA VAL A 110 17.10 1.51 5.45
C VAL A 110 18.45 1.89 6.08
N ALA A 111 19.50 1.10 5.79
CA ALA A 111 20.84 1.34 6.33
C ALA A 111 21.46 2.68 5.89
N ILE A 112 21.04 3.24 4.75
CA ILE A 112 21.51 4.53 4.22
C ILE A 112 20.52 5.68 4.50
N GLY A 113 19.44 5.41 5.24
CA GLY A 113 18.45 6.40 5.65
C GLY A 113 17.54 6.88 4.52
N LEU A 114 17.38 6.10 3.44
CA LEU A 114 16.47 6.46 2.35
C LEU A 114 15.01 6.35 2.81
N TYR A 115 14.62 5.17 3.29
CA TYR A 115 13.37 4.91 3.99
C TYR A 115 13.63 4.48 5.43
N TYR A 116 12.61 4.61 6.28
CA TYR A 116 12.53 3.93 7.57
C TYR A 116 11.34 2.99 7.61
N ALA A 117 11.48 1.89 8.35
CA ALA A 117 10.37 0.96 8.57
C ALA A 117 9.41 1.49 9.63
N LYS A 118 8.11 1.36 9.37
CA LYS A 118 7.03 1.74 10.30
C LYS A 118 5.96 0.65 10.31
N ASN A 119 5.45 0.30 11.49
CA ASN A 119 4.23 -0.49 11.58
C ASN A 119 3.03 0.45 11.44
N VAL A 120 2.11 0.09 10.56
CA VAL A 120 0.85 0.79 10.32
C VAL A 120 -0.32 -0.16 10.46
N THR A 121 -1.48 0.37 10.85
CA THR A 121 -2.73 -0.39 10.86
C THR A 121 -3.46 -0.15 9.55
N VAL A 122 -3.71 -1.22 8.80
CA VAL A 122 -4.45 -1.17 7.53
C VAL A 122 -5.73 -1.98 7.64
N THR A 123 -6.77 -1.56 6.92
CA THR A 123 -8.09 -2.19 6.94
C THR A 123 -8.38 -2.90 5.63
N THR A 124 -8.68 -4.20 5.68
CA THR A 124 -9.08 -4.97 4.50
C THR A 124 -10.51 -4.58 4.05
N PRO A 125 -10.94 -4.95 2.83
CA PRO A 125 -12.33 -4.76 2.40
C PRO A 125 -13.37 -5.46 3.29
N SER A 126 -12.99 -6.53 4.00
CA SER A 126 -13.83 -7.23 4.98
C SER A 126 -13.93 -6.51 6.33
N GLY A 127 -13.20 -5.41 6.52
CA GLY A 127 -13.16 -4.65 7.77
C GLY A 127 -12.16 -5.18 8.80
N GLN A 128 -11.31 -6.15 8.45
CA GLN A 128 -10.27 -6.65 9.34
C GLN A 128 -9.14 -5.62 9.44
N GLN A 129 -8.64 -5.40 10.65
CA GLN A 129 -7.46 -4.58 10.88
C GLN A 129 -6.22 -5.48 10.95
N LEU A 130 -5.19 -5.09 10.19
CA LEU A 130 -3.90 -5.77 10.13
C LEU A 130 -2.82 -4.77 10.56
N VAL A 131 -1.94 -5.18 11.47
CA VAL A 131 -0.69 -4.45 11.73
C VAL A 131 0.35 -4.94 10.73
N ALA A 132 0.78 -4.05 9.83
CA ALA A 132 1.72 -4.38 8.78
C ALA A 132 2.94 -3.44 8.83
N ARG A 133 4.13 -4.00 8.61
CA ARG A 133 5.34 -3.23 8.32
C ARG A 133 5.16 -2.54 6.97
N THR A 134 5.56 -1.30 6.88
CA THR A 134 5.72 -0.56 5.62
C THR A 134 6.96 0.30 5.70
N TYR A 135 7.29 0.99 4.61
CA TYR A 135 8.45 1.86 4.53
C TYR A 135 8.00 3.27 4.18
N ILE A 136 8.60 4.28 4.78
CA ILE A 136 8.30 5.69 4.50
C ILE A 136 9.62 6.42 4.27
N GLU A 137 9.73 7.26 3.24
CA GLU A 137 10.95 8.04 3.02
C GLU A 137 11.26 8.90 4.26
N THR A 138 12.54 8.98 4.63
CA THR A 138 12.97 9.76 5.79
C THR A 138 12.74 11.27 5.61
N LYS A 139 12.73 11.74 4.35
CA LYS A 139 12.49 13.14 4.00
C LYS A 139 11.17 13.27 3.26
N ASN A 140 10.11 13.59 3.99
CA ASN A 140 8.79 13.72 3.38
C ASN A 140 8.68 14.95 2.50
N PRO A 141 8.06 14.83 1.31
CA PRO A 141 7.72 15.98 0.50
C PRO A 141 6.60 16.83 1.11
N GLU A 142 6.58 18.12 0.77
CA GLU A 142 5.40 18.97 0.98
C GLU A 142 4.24 18.51 0.09
N LYS A 143 3.01 18.64 0.63
CA LYS A 143 1.79 18.35 -0.10
C LYS A 143 1.63 19.36 -1.24
N ALA A 144 1.38 18.89 -2.45
CA ALA A 144 1.12 19.75 -3.58
C ALA A 144 -0.18 20.55 -3.39
N ALA A 145 -0.19 21.81 -3.82
CA ALA A 145 -1.35 22.68 -3.70
C ALA A 145 -2.55 22.20 -4.53
N ASN A 146 -2.27 21.56 -5.68
CA ASN A 146 -3.28 21.15 -6.66
C ASN A 146 -3.32 19.62 -6.83
N GLY A 147 -3.66 18.91 -5.76
CA GLY A 147 -3.85 17.45 -5.81
C GLY A 147 -2.56 16.70 -6.19
N THR A 148 -2.57 16.03 -7.33
CA THR A 148 -1.43 15.23 -7.84
C THR A 148 -0.45 16.02 -8.70
N ASP A 149 -0.68 17.31 -8.95
CA ASP A 149 0.24 18.16 -9.71
C ASP A 149 1.51 18.50 -8.90
N ILE A 150 2.43 17.54 -8.88
CA ILE A 150 3.74 17.61 -8.23
C ILE A 150 4.80 18.18 -9.18
N PRO A 151 5.84 18.86 -8.65
CA PRO A 151 6.86 19.50 -9.48
C PRO A 151 7.74 18.45 -10.20
N MET A 152 8.37 18.85 -11.31
CA MET A 152 9.04 17.94 -12.26
C MET A 152 10.08 17.03 -11.60
N GLU A 153 10.86 17.56 -10.66
CA GLU A 153 11.90 16.86 -9.91
C GLU A 153 11.36 15.82 -8.93
N ARG A 154 10.05 15.78 -8.70
CA ARG A 154 9.35 14.78 -7.89
C ARG A 154 8.51 13.83 -8.73
N ARG A 155 8.50 13.98 -10.05
CA ARG A 155 7.66 13.12 -10.90
C ARG A 155 8.30 11.73 -11.08
N PRO A 156 7.49 10.66 -11.01
CA PRO A 156 7.95 9.32 -11.37
C PRO A 156 8.24 9.23 -12.87
N SER A 157 9.00 8.21 -13.26
CA SER A 157 9.13 7.85 -14.68
C SER A 157 7.86 7.17 -15.19
N ASN A 158 7.67 7.13 -16.50
CA ASN A 158 6.56 6.43 -17.13
C ASN A 158 6.52 4.97 -16.69
N THR A 159 7.67 4.29 -16.76
CA THR A 159 7.78 2.88 -16.38
C THR A 159 7.48 2.65 -14.91
N TYR A 160 7.91 3.55 -14.01
CA TYR A 160 7.66 3.37 -12.58
C TYR A 160 6.17 3.50 -12.25
N LEU A 161 5.50 4.54 -12.80
CA LEU A 161 4.07 4.72 -12.60
C LEU A 161 3.26 3.58 -13.21
N GLU A 162 3.67 3.10 -14.39
CA GLU A 162 3.07 1.94 -15.05
C GLU A 162 3.20 0.66 -14.21
N VAL A 163 4.36 0.41 -13.60
CA VAL A 163 4.55 -0.74 -12.70
C VAL A 163 3.63 -0.67 -11.47
N ILE A 164 3.48 0.52 -10.86
CA ILE A 164 2.55 0.73 -9.75
C ILE A 164 1.12 0.42 -10.21
N ALA A 165 0.71 0.97 -11.35
CA ALA A 165 -0.63 0.78 -11.89
C ALA A 165 -0.91 -0.69 -12.27
N LEU A 166 0.04 -1.38 -12.88
CA LEU A 166 -0.07 -2.81 -13.19
C LEU A 166 -0.24 -3.65 -11.93
N GLY A 167 0.52 -3.38 -10.87
CA GLY A 167 0.34 -4.06 -9.58
C GLY A 167 -1.02 -3.78 -8.94
N ALA A 168 -1.49 -2.54 -9.05
CA ALA A 168 -2.82 -2.16 -8.59
C ALA A 168 -3.95 -2.90 -9.35
N ILE A 169 -3.80 -3.05 -10.67
CA ILE A 169 -4.73 -3.79 -11.54
C ILE A 169 -4.66 -5.30 -11.23
N GLU A 170 -3.46 -5.88 -11.17
CA GLU A 170 -3.20 -7.29 -10.85
C GLU A 170 -3.88 -7.70 -9.54
N SER A 171 -3.82 -6.82 -8.54
CA SER A 171 -4.37 -7.07 -7.21
C SER A 171 -5.83 -6.66 -7.05
N HIS A 172 -6.46 -6.13 -8.11
CA HIS A 172 -7.83 -5.62 -8.09
C HIS A 172 -8.07 -4.54 -7.02
N LEU A 173 -7.15 -3.57 -6.90
CA LEU A 173 -7.42 -2.37 -6.10
C LEU A 173 -8.67 -1.63 -6.64
N PRO A 174 -9.34 -0.82 -5.80
CA PRO A 174 -10.51 -0.06 -6.24
C PRO A 174 -10.24 0.78 -7.49
N ALA A 175 -11.18 0.77 -8.44
CA ALA A 175 -11.00 1.39 -9.75
C ALA A 175 -10.78 2.90 -9.68
N ASP A 176 -11.41 3.57 -8.72
CA ASP A 176 -11.19 5.00 -8.42
C ASP A 176 -9.74 5.26 -7.95
N TYR A 177 -9.19 4.38 -7.12
CA TYR A 177 -7.80 4.47 -6.67
C TYR A 177 -6.80 4.17 -7.80
N ILE A 178 -7.11 3.24 -8.70
CA ILE A 178 -6.31 3.03 -9.92
C ILE A 178 -6.33 4.30 -10.79
N GLY A 179 -7.49 4.92 -10.97
CA GLY A 179 -7.61 6.21 -11.65
C GLY A 179 -6.80 7.32 -10.96
N TYR A 180 -6.80 7.34 -9.62
CA TYR A 180 -5.98 8.25 -8.83
C TYR A 180 -4.48 8.05 -9.08
N ILE A 181 -3.97 6.82 -9.14
CA ILE A 181 -2.57 6.54 -9.50
C ILE A 181 -2.22 7.14 -10.88
N PHE A 182 -3.07 6.95 -11.88
CA PHE A 182 -2.85 7.50 -13.23
C PHE A 182 -2.95 9.03 -13.30
N SER A 183 -3.50 9.68 -12.28
CA SER A 183 -3.58 11.15 -12.24
C SER A 183 -2.26 11.84 -11.88
N PHE A 184 -1.24 11.09 -11.44
CA PHE A 184 0.08 11.64 -11.21
C PHE A 184 0.81 11.91 -12.54
N PRO A 185 1.36 13.12 -12.74
CA PRO A 185 2.14 13.41 -13.93
C PRO A 185 3.50 12.71 -13.84
N THR A 186 3.98 12.22 -14.98
CA THR A 186 5.32 11.62 -15.08
C THR A 186 6.35 12.64 -15.57
N ASN A 187 7.63 12.30 -15.43
CA ASN A 187 8.75 13.07 -15.99
C ASN A 187 9.04 12.75 -17.47
N GLY A 188 8.25 11.85 -18.09
CA GLY A 188 8.40 11.42 -19.49
C GLY A 188 9.54 10.43 -19.77
N LYS A 189 10.37 10.08 -18.77
CA LYS A 189 11.47 9.12 -18.93
C LYS A 189 11.00 7.69 -18.77
N MET A 190 11.83 6.77 -19.23
CA MET A 190 11.70 5.32 -18.99
C MET A 190 12.73 4.89 -17.95
N ALA A 191 12.42 3.83 -17.19
CA ALA A 191 13.38 3.22 -16.28
C ALA A 191 14.63 2.71 -17.04
N SER A 192 15.70 2.42 -16.28
CA SER A 192 16.94 1.90 -16.84
C SER A 192 16.69 0.65 -17.70
N LYS A 193 17.55 0.41 -18.69
CA LYS A 193 17.42 -0.76 -19.57
C LYS A 193 17.36 -2.06 -18.76
N THR A 194 18.27 -2.22 -17.80
CA THR A 194 18.32 -3.36 -16.90
C THR A 194 17.01 -3.55 -16.13
N ARG A 195 16.47 -2.48 -15.51
CA ARG A 195 15.21 -2.57 -14.76
C ARG A 195 14.02 -2.95 -15.65
N ARG A 196 14.01 -2.47 -16.89
CA ARG A 196 12.98 -2.84 -17.88
C ARG A 196 13.09 -4.31 -18.29
N GLU A 197 14.30 -4.82 -18.51
CA GLU A 197 14.54 -6.23 -18.85
C GLU A 197 14.16 -7.17 -17.71
N GLU A 198 14.53 -6.85 -16.46
CA GLU A 198 14.14 -7.60 -15.25
C GLU A 198 12.61 -7.74 -15.13
N LEU A 199 11.88 -6.69 -15.48
CA LEU A 199 10.42 -6.65 -15.42
C LEU A 199 9.76 -7.18 -16.69
N GLY A 200 10.53 -7.49 -17.73
CA GLY A 200 10.02 -8.01 -19.02
C GLY A 200 9.22 -6.98 -19.82
N TYR A 201 9.63 -5.71 -19.80
CA TYR A 201 9.03 -4.64 -20.60
C TYR A 201 9.30 -4.82 -22.11
N PRO A 202 8.35 -4.50 -23.02
CA PRO A 202 7.01 -3.94 -22.75
C PRO A 202 6.07 -4.97 -22.12
N PHE A 203 5.16 -4.48 -21.28
CA PHE A 203 4.17 -5.28 -20.54
C PHE A 203 2.99 -5.72 -21.41
#